data_AF-A0A7C9VMW1-F1
#
_entry.id   AF-A0A7C9VMW1-F1
#
_cell.length_a   1.000
_cell.length_b   1.000
_cell.length_c   1.000
_cell.angle_alpha   90.00
_cell.angle_beta   90.00
_cell.angle_gamma   90.00
#
_symmetry.space_group_name_H-M   'P 1'
#
loop_
_entity.id
_entity.type
_entity.pdbx_description
1 polymer ?
#
loop_
_entity_poly.entity_id
_entity_poly.type
_entity_poly.pdbx_seq_one_letter_code
_entity_poly.pdbx_strand_id
1 'polypeptide(L)' 'LTPKKLGKNGDQIQRLFNSPADVFFVQYHDQIDESVVEQMKRFAIANSVTENKLVMFGVIDGDDSNRLIAAYPKQFEIKD' A
#
# COMPACT_ATOMS: atom_id res chain seq x y z
N LEU A 1 -5.19 -9.28 5.72
CA LEU A 1 -5.34 -9.07 4.26
C LEU A 1 -4.40 -9.99 3.52
N THR A 2 -4.92 -10.92 2.72
CA THR A 2 -4.11 -11.78 1.85
C THR A 2 -4.28 -11.36 0.39
N PRO A 3 -3.36 -11.73 -0.52
CA PRO A 3 -3.47 -11.40 -1.95
C PRO A 3 -4.80 -11.81 -2.57
N LYS A 4 -5.38 -12.95 -2.19
CA LYS A 4 -6.70 -13.41 -2.70
C LYS A 4 -7.87 -12.50 -2.32
N LYS A 5 -7.71 -11.67 -1.29
CA LYS A 5 -8.72 -10.69 -0.86
C LYS A 5 -8.54 -9.32 -1.56
N LEU A 6 -7.46 -9.14 -2.33
CA LEU A 6 -7.12 -7.94 -3.08
C LEU A 6 -7.69 -8.01 -4.52
N GLY A 7 -9.03 -8.02 -4.62
CA GLY A 7 -9.76 -8.02 -5.89
C GLY A 7 -10.11 -9.41 -6.42
N LYS A 8 -10.89 -9.44 -7.51
CA LYS A 8 -11.49 -10.68 -8.06
C LYS A 8 -10.46 -11.73 -8.49
N ASN A 9 -9.24 -11.30 -8.83
CA ASN A 9 -8.15 -12.16 -9.32
C ASN A 9 -6.85 -12.06 -8.48
N GLY A 10 -6.85 -11.32 -7.36
CA GLY A 10 -5.65 -11.08 -6.56
C GLY A 10 -4.56 -10.24 -7.26
N ASP A 11 -4.95 -9.47 -8.28
CA ASP A 11 -4.09 -8.69 -9.17
C ASP A 11 -3.98 -7.20 -8.80
N GLN A 12 -4.64 -6.77 -7.71
CA GLN A 12 -4.67 -5.34 -7.36
C GLN A 12 -3.29 -4.74 -7.09
N ILE A 13 -2.33 -5.48 -6.53
CA ILE A 13 -0.96 -4.95 -6.31
C ILE A 13 -0.27 -4.69 -7.65
N GLN A 14 -0.36 -5.62 -8.60
CA GLN A 14 0.21 -5.40 -9.93
C GLN A 14 -0.43 -4.19 -10.60
N ARG A 15 -1.76 -4.04 -10.51
CA ARG A 15 -2.48 -2.89 -11.05
C ARG A 15 -2.10 -1.58 -10.36
N LEU A 16 -1.86 -1.60 -9.06
CA LEU A 16 -1.37 -0.46 -8.28
C LEU A 16 -0.04 0.04 -8.89
N PHE A 17 0.91 -0.87 -9.11
CA PHE A 17 2.23 -0.54 -9.66
C PHE A 17 2.28 -0.24 -11.15
N ASN A 18 1.21 -0.52 -11.90
CA ASN A 18 1.07 -0.04 -13.29
C ASN A 18 0.67 1.44 -13.38
N SER A 19 0.32 2.06 -12.25
CA SER A 19 -0.02 3.49 -12.20
C SER A 19 1.26 4.34 -12.10
N PRO A 20 1.36 5.48 -12.81
CA PRO A 20 2.53 6.33 -12.74
C PRO A 20 2.60 7.04 -11.38
N ALA A 21 3.46 6.55 -10.49
CA ALA A 21 3.75 7.16 -9.19
C ALA A 21 5.19 6.82 -8.74
N ASP A 22 5.65 7.51 -7.70
CA ASP A 22 6.95 7.27 -7.06
C ASP A 22 6.80 6.56 -5.70
N VAL A 23 5.60 6.60 -5.11
CA VAL A 23 5.31 6.03 -3.80
C VAL A 23 3.97 5.30 -3.84
N PHE A 24 3.97 4.05 -3.41
CA PHE A 24 2.79 3.20 -3.40
C PHE A 24 2.46 2.73 -1.97
N PHE A 25 1.21 2.87 -1.56
CA PHE A 25 0.74 2.39 -0.26
C PHE A 25 -0.35 1.33 -0.41
N VAL A 26 -0.30 0.32 0.44
CA VAL A 26 -1.45 -0.55 0.73
C VAL A 26 -1.87 -0.28 2.17
N GLN A 27 -3.13 0.09 2.35
CA GLN A 27 -3.73 0.27 3.66
C GLN A 27 -4.84 -0.75 3.87
N TYR A 28 -4.85 -1.37 5.06
CA TYR A 28 -5.93 -2.25 5.49
C TYR A 28 -6.11 -2.13 7.00
N HIS A 29 -7.36 -2.11 7.46
CA HIS A 29 -7.72 -1.77 8.85
C HIS A 29 -7.30 -2.80 9.91
N ASP A 30 -6.71 -3.92 9.50
CA ASP A 30 -6.38 -5.07 10.34
C ASP A 30 -5.07 -5.67 9.81
N GLN A 31 -4.65 -6.83 10.30
CA GLN A 31 -3.35 -7.41 9.95
C GLN A 31 -3.19 -7.62 8.45
N ILE A 32 -2.02 -7.26 7.92
CA ILE A 32 -1.63 -7.48 6.54
C ILE A 32 -0.68 -8.67 6.48
N ASP A 33 -0.96 -9.60 5.57
CA ASP A 33 -0.15 -10.81 5.43
C ASP A 33 1.22 -10.47 4.83
N GLU A 34 2.27 -11.15 5.28
CA GLU A 34 3.65 -10.95 4.81
C GLU A 34 3.78 -11.11 3.29
N SER A 35 2.96 -11.95 2.67
CA SER A 35 2.94 -12.11 1.20
C SER A 35 2.54 -10.84 0.45
N VAL A 36 1.76 -9.93 1.06
CA VAL A 36 1.44 -8.62 0.48
C VAL A 36 2.67 -7.72 0.54
N VAL A 37 3.37 -7.69 1.67
CA VAL A 37 4.59 -6.89 1.88
C VAL A 37 5.68 -7.30 0.87
N GLU A 38 5.90 -8.62 0.73
CA GLU A 38 6.89 -9.17 -0.20
C GLU A 38 6.54 -8.88 -1.66
N GLN A 39 5.25 -8.91 -2.03
CA GLN A 39 4.81 -8.50 -3.36
C GLN A 39 5.07 -7.01 -3.62
N MET A 40 4.68 -6.13 -2.69
CA MET A 40 4.92 -4.69 -2.82
C MET A 40 6.42 -4.39 -3.01
N LYS A 41 7.28 -5.07 -2.24
CA LYS A 41 8.74 -4.96 -2.36
C LYS A 41 9.25 -5.35 -3.74
N ARG A 42 8.81 -6.50 -4.27
CA ARG A 42 9.24 -6.98 -5.59
C ARG A 42 8.85 -6.01 -6.70
N PHE A 43 7.62 -5.49 -6.68
CA PHE A 43 7.18 -4.54 -7.69
C PHE A 43 7.87 -3.18 -7.58
N ALA A 44 8.16 -2.69 -6.36
CA ALA A 44 8.91 -1.45 -6.17
C ALA A 44 10.33 -1.56 -6.73
N ILE A 45 11.01 -2.69 -6.49
CA ILE A 45 12.34 -2.96 -7.03
C ILE A 45 12.28 -3.03 -8.56
N ALA A 46 11.34 -3.80 -9.12
CA ALA A 46 11.20 -3.95 -10.57
C ALA A 46 10.95 -2.60 -11.26
N ASN A 47 9.99 -1.81 -10.77
CA ASN A 47 9.70 -0.50 -11.33
C ASN A 47 10.85 0.49 -11.16
N SER A 48 11.59 0.43 -10.04
CA SER A 48 12.75 1.31 -9.85
C SER A 48 13.80 1.08 -10.93
N VAL A 49 14.03 -0.19 -11.29
CA VAL A 49 14.98 -0.59 -12.34
C VAL A 49 14.44 -0.20 -13.72
N THR A 50 13.17 -0.52 -14.02
CA THR A 50 12.56 -0.24 -15.33
C THR A 50 12.48 1.26 -15.63
N GLU A 51 12.12 2.07 -14.65
CA GLU A 51 11.91 3.51 -14.80
C GLU A 51 13.17 4.33 -14.48
N ASN A 52 14.26 3.68 -14.08
CA ASN A 52 15.52 4.31 -13.64
C ASN A 52 15.30 5.44 -12.61
N LYS A 53 14.42 5.20 -11.63
CA LYS A 53 14.08 6.14 -10.56
C LYS A 53 13.83 5.40 -9.25
N LEU A 54 13.87 6.11 -8.13
CA LEU A 54 13.50 5.51 -6.84
C LEU A 54 11.99 5.34 -6.76
N VAL A 55 11.52 4.09 -6.66
CA VAL A 55 10.14 3.75 -6.35
C VAL A 55 10.06 3.20 -4.94
N MET A 56 9.27 3.85 -4.10
CA MET A 56 9.06 3.47 -2.70
C MET A 56 7.73 2.75 -2.53
N PHE A 57 7.66 1.91 -1.50
CA PHE A 57 6.40 1.31 -1.07
C PHE A 57 6.24 1.39 0.44
N GLY A 58 4.99 1.38 0.89
CA GLY A 58 4.62 1.29 2.29
C GLY A 58 3.38 0.44 2.49
N VAL A 59 3.28 -0.12 3.68
CA VAL A 59 2.12 -0.89 4.13
C VAL A 59 1.64 -0.25 5.43
N ILE A 60 0.36 0.05 5.52
CA ILE A 60 -0.27 0.72 6.65
C ILE A 60 -1.36 -0.22 7.17
N ASP A 61 -1.13 -0.86 8.30
CA ASP A 61 -2.11 -1.74 8.92
C ASP A 61 -3.08 -0.96 9.85
N GLY A 62 -3.87 -1.69 10.64
CA GLY A 62 -4.81 -1.08 11.59
C GLY A 62 -4.12 -0.24 12.66
N ASP A 63 -2.98 -0.70 13.19
CA ASP A 63 -2.26 0.00 14.24
C ASP A 63 -1.59 1.27 13.70
N ASP A 64 -1.01 1.20 12.50
CA ASP A 64 -0.47 2.38 11.82
C ASP A 64 -1.57 3.36 11.44
N SER A 65 -2.74 2.88 11.03
CA SER A 65 -3.92 3.72 10.78
C SER A 65 -4.33 4.47 12.06
N ASN A 66 -4.37 3.78 13.19
CA ASN A 66 -4.67 4.41 14.49
C ASN A 66 -3.63 5.47 14.87
N ARG A 67 -2.34 5.20 14.60
CA ARG A 67 -1.25 6.17 14.82
C ARG A 67 -1.42 7.41 13.94
N LEU A 68 -1.81 7.24 12.67
CA LEU A 68 -2.07 8.35 11.75
C LEU A 68 -3.27 9.19 12.22
N ILE A 69 -4.36 8.56 12.65
CA ILE A 69 -5.54 9.25 13.19
C ILE A 69 -5.18 10.05 14.44
N ALA A 70 -4.42 9.45 15.37
CA ALA A 70 -3.99 10.12 16.59
C ALA A 70 -3.05 11.30 16.33
N ALA A 71 -2.16 11.19 15.34
CA ALA A 71 -1.22 12.25 14.99
C ALA A 71 -1.87 13.40 14.18
N TYR A 72 -2.89 13.10 13.38
CA TYR A 72 -3.50 14.03 12.44
C TYR A 72 -5.04 14.08 12.56
N PRO A 73 -5.61 14.37 13.74
CA PRO A 73 -7.05 14.24 13.97
C PRO A 73 -7.90 15.06 12.99
N LYS A 74 -7.45 16.26 12.62
CA LYS A 74 -8.17 17.16 11.68
C LYS A 74 -8.30 16.63 10.26
N GLN A 75 -7.49 15.64 9.90
CA GLN A 75 -7.47 15.01 8.58
C GLN A 75 -8.47 13.83 8.52
N PHE A 76 -9.01 13.40 9.65
CA PHE A 76 -9.94 12.28 9.79
C PHE A 76 -11.30 12.69 10.38
N GLU A 77 -11.62 13.99 10.38
CA GLU A 77 -12.92 14.50 10.80
C GLU A 77 -13.98 14.24 9.71
N ILE A 78 -15.21 13.92 10.13
CA ILE A 78 -16.36 13.94 9.22
C ILE A 78 -16.61 15.41 8.87
N LYS A 79 -16.53 15.74 7.59
CA LYS A 79 -16.87 17.07 7.11
C LYS A 79 -18.37 17.13 6.87
N ASP A 80 -19.05 18.00 7.60
CA ASP A 80 -20.45 18.37 7.38
C ASP A 80 -20.66 19.04 6.02
#